data_AF-A0A0M3J397-F1
#
_entry.id   AF-A0A0M3J397-F1
#
_cell.length_a   1.000
_cell.length_b   1.000
_cell.length_c   1.000
_cell.angle_alpha   90.00
_cell.angle_beta   90.00
_cell.angle_gamma   90.00
#
_symmetry.space_group_name_H-M   'P 1'
#
loop_
_entity.id
_entity.type
_entity.pdbx_description
1 polymer ?
#
loop_
_entity_poly.entity_id
_entity_poly.type
_entity_poly.pdbx_seq_one_letter_code
_entity_poly.pdbx_strand_id
1 'polypeptide(L)'
;MIQLVREFATFKNCTETKRAKTSVIFFEGLIFVREPYFNEPGFEKYQGTEKGEEYSRKYNSQIEHATLTYAIRDQLKNGPECFRKVIQRHFWLKRYMIIEQAHKWLAEMKQDLAKLEKNPKRKDSPSFDTLYNPMAQERAIQQLIDELSNMTCPCDH
;
A
#
# COMPACT_ATOMS: atom_id res chain seq x y z
N MET A 1 7.02 2.03 -3.35
CA MET A 1 6.17 2.54 -2.25
C MET A 1 5.72 3.99 -2.47
N ILE A 2 6.59 5.00 -2.28
CA ILE A 2 6.20 6.43 -2.24
C ILE A 2 5.34 6.88 -3.43
N GLN A 3 5.66 6.47 -4.66
CA GLN A 3 4.91 6.90 -5.85
C GLN A 3 3.44 6.41 -5.87
N LEU A 4 3.19 5.15 -5.48
CA LEU A 4 1.83 4.58 -5.50
C LEU A 4 0.99 5.06 -4.32
N VAL A 5 1.63 5.28 -3.17
CA VAL A 5 0.97 5.88 -2.00
C VAL A 5 0.57 7.33 -2.31
N ARG A 6 1.35 8.08 -3.12
CA ARG A 6 0.99 9.45 -3.52
C ARG A 6 -0.24 9.49 -4.40
N GLU A 7 -0.36 8.51 -5.28
CA GLU A 7 -1.53 8.32 -6.11
C GLU A 7 -2.77 7.98 -5.26
N PHE A 8 -2.63 7.15 -4.22
CA PHE A 8 -3.72 6.88 -3.27
C PHE A 8 -4.31 8.15 -2.64
N ALA A 9 -3.44 8.99 -2.08
CA ALA A 9 -3.86 10.22 -1.41
C ALA A 9 -4.52 11.20 -2.39
N THR A 10 -4.08 11.21 -3.65
CA THR A 10 -4.66 12.06 -4.70
C THR A 10 -6.11 11.67 -5.00
N PHE A 11 -6.40 10.37 -5.14
CA PHE A 11 -7.76 9.91 -5.46
C PHE A 11 -8.73 10.00 -4.28
N LYS A 12 -8.28 9.69 -3.05
CA LYS A 12 -9.11 9.85 -1.85
C LYS A 12 -9.48 11.31 -1.53
N ASN A 13 -8.57 12.26 -1.76
CA ASN A 13 -8.89 13.68 -1.53
C ASN A 13 -9.81 14.26 -2.60
N CYS A 14 -9.88 13.65 -3.79
CA CYS A 14 -10.75 14.13 -4.87
C CYS A 14 -12.24 13.87 -4.57
N THR A 15 -12.55 12.85 -3.74
CA THR A 15 -13.93 12.56 -3.30
C THR A 15 -14.44 13.47 -2.19
N GLU A 16 -13.57 14.13 -1.44
CA GLU A 16 -13.94 15.01 -0.33
C GLU A 16 -13.67 16.47 -0.71
N THR A 17 -14.64 17.12 -1.36
CA THR A 17 -14.50 18.52 -1.78
C THR A 17 -14.76 19.47 -0.60
N LYS A 18 -13.71 20.14 -0.10
CA LYS A 18 -13.56 21.61 0.09
C LYS A 18 -12.42 21.91 1.10
N ARG A 19 -11.36 22.59 0.60
CA ARG A 19 -10.08 22.99 1.26
C ARG A 19 -8.99 21.90 1.36
N ALA A 20 -8.40 21.50 0.23
CA ALA A 20 -7.36 20.47 0.19
C ALA A 20 -5.92 20.97 -0.05
N LYS A 21 -5.64 22.27 -0.22
CA LYS A 21 -4.27 22.71 -0.59
C LYS A 21 -3.25 22.60 0.55
N THR A 22 -3.64 22.90 1.79
CA THR A 22 -2.73 22.85 2.95
C THR A 22 -2.60 21.44 3.54
N SER A 23 -3.64 20.63 3.42
CA SER A 23 -3.71 19.26 3.96
C SER A 23 -2.83 18.28 3.19
N VAL A 24 -2.77 18.41 1.86
CA VAL A 24 -1.95 17.52 1.00
C VAL A 24 -0.46 17.66 1.35
N ILE A 25 0.02 18.87 1.64
CA ILE A 25 1.42 19.15 2.02
C ILE A 25 1.77 18.53 3.39
N PHE A 26 0.84 18.51 4.34
CA PHE A 26 1.05 17.93 5.67
C PHE A 26 1.10 16.39 5.63
N PHE A 27 0.21 15.76 4.86
CA PHE A 27 0.27 14.32 4.61
C PHE A 27 1.54 13.93 3.86
N GLU A 28 1.99 14.76 2.91
CA GLU A 28 3.25 14.58 2.16
C GLU A 28 4.50 14.44 3.04
N GLY A 29 4.50 15.03 4.25
CA GLY A 29 5.60 14.92 5.21
C GLY A 29 5.55 13.70 6.14
N LEU A 30 4.36 13.16 6.44
CA LEU A 30 4.18 12.13 7.48
C LEU A 30 4.03 10.70 6.94
N ILE A 31 3.49 10.53 5.74
CA ILE A 31 3.19 9.20 5.17
C ILE A 31 4.18 8.80 4.05
N PHE A 32 4.92 9.76 3.50
CA PHE A 32 5.74 9.56 2.29
C PHE A 32 7.24 9.53 2.54
N VAL A 33 7.62 9.22 3.77
CA VAL A 33 8.99 8.86 4.14
C VAL A 33 9.17 7.34 4.00
N ARG A 34 10.42 6.87 3.91
CA ARG A 34 10.70 5.42 3.81
C ARG A 34 10.27 4.63 5.06
N GLU A 35 10.15 5.32 6.20
CA GLU A 35 9.88 4.71 7.51
C GLU A 35 8.83 5.53 8.29
N PRO A 36 7.57 5.54 7.83
CA PRO A 36 6.50 6.32 8.45
C PRO A 36 6.22 5.93 9.91
N TYR A 37 6.62 4.72 10.32
CA TYR A 37 6.56 4.27 11.71
C TYR A 37 7.26 5.20 12.70
N PHE A 38 8.39 5.81 12.31
CA PHE A 38 9.15 6.71 13.20
C PHE A 38 8.59 8.13 13.26
N ASN A 39 7.57 8.46 12.47
CA ASN A 39 6.89 9.74 12.54
C ASN A 39 5.82 9.79 13.65
N GLU A 40 5.54 8.65 14.29
CA GLU A 40 4.62 8.56 15.43
C GLU A 40 5.33 9.05 16.72
N PRO A 41 4.70 9.92 17.54
CA PRO A 41 5.34 10.49 18.72
C PRO A 41 5.87 9.41 19.69
N GLY A 42 7.17 9.44 19.98
CA GLY A 42 7.81 8.56 20.96
C GLY A 42 8.37 7.25 20.39
N PHE A 43 8.32 7.07 19.06
CA PHE A 43 8.92 5.93 18.37
C PHE A 43 10.31 6.22 17.78
N GLU A 44 10.72 7.48 17.70
CA GLU A 44 12.02 7.92 17.19
C GLU A 44 13.19 7.24 17.93
N LYS A 45 13.00 6.97 19.24
CA LYS A 45 13.99 6.30 20.10
C LYS A 45 14.28 4.85 19.71
N TYR A 46 13.43 4.22 18.90
CA TYR A 46 13.63 2.85 18.41
C TYR A 46 14.32 2.81 17.05
N GLN A 47 14.56 3.97 16.42
CA GLN A 47 15.26 4.05 15.14
C GLN A 47 16.69 3.50 15.28
N GLY A 48 17.09 2.65 14.33
CA GLY A 48 18.39 1.96 14.36
C GLY A 48 18.47 0.75 15.30
N THR A 49 17.38 0.39 16.00
CA THR A 49 17.32 -0.86 16.79
C THR A 49 16.72 -2.00 15.95
N GLU A 50 17.19 -3.24 16.14
CA GLU A 50 16.66 -4.40 15.41
C GLU A 50 15.14 -4.55 15.57
N LYS A 51 14.61 -4.27 16.77
CA LYS A 51 13.16 -4.28 17.05
C LYS A 51 12.42 -3.14 16.35
N GLY A 52 12.95 -1.92 16.40
CA GLY A 52 12.34 -0.77 15.73
C GLY A 52 12.27 -0.94 14.22
N GLU A 53 13.33 -1.48 13.61
CA GLU A 53 13.32 -1.83 12.20
C GLU A 53 12.31 -2.94 11.86
N GLU A 54 12.14 -3.94 12.74
CA GLU A 54 11.12 -4.97 12.55
C GLU A 54 9.70 -4.38 12.58
N TYR A 55 9.42 -3.46 13.52
CA TYR A 55 8.14 -2.77 13.58
C TYR A 55 7.91 -1.85 12.37
N SER A 56 8.94 -1.10 11.96
CA SER A 56 8.92 -0.27 10.75
C SER A 56 8.60 -1.11 9.50
N ARG A 57 9.23 -2.28 9.34
CA ARG A 57 8.93 -3.23 8.24
C ARG A 57 7.49 -3.74 8.26
N LYS A 58 6.99 -4.21 9.42
CA LYS A 58 5.60 -4.69 9.56
C LYS A 58 4.58 -3.60 9.21
N TYR A 59 4.83 -2.38 9.68
CA TYR A 59 3.98 -1.22 9.39
C TYR A 59 3.99 -0.89 7.89
N ASN A 60 5.16 -0.89 7.27
CA ASN A 60 5.32 -0.69 5.82
C ASN A 60 4.53 -1.73 5.02
N SER A 61 4.65 -3.03 5.33
CA SER A 61 3.92 -4.08 4.61
C SER A 61 2.40 -3.89 4.64
N GLN A 62 1.85 -3.32 5.70
CA GLN A 62 0.42 -3.03 5.80
C GLN A 62 0.01 -1.84 4.94
N ILE A 63 0.81 -0.78 4.93
CA ILE A 63 0.60 0.36 4.03
C ILE A 63 0.65 -0.12 2.58
N GLU A 64 1.61 -0.97 2.24
CA GLU A 64 1.76 -1.55 0.90
C GLU A 64 0.53 -2.36 0.50
N HIS A 65 0.08 -3.27 1.38
CA HIS A 65 -1.13 -4.05 1.17
C HIS A 65 -2.38 -3.16 1.04
N ALA A 66 -2.54 -2.17 1.92
CA ALA A 66 -3.65 -1.22 1.88
C ALA A 66 -3.63 -0.38 0.59
N THR A 67 -2.45 -0.03 0.09
CA THR A 67 -2.29 0.69 -1.17
C THR A 67 -2.77 -0.17 -2.34
N LEU A 68 -2.30 -1.41 -2.47
CA LEU A 68 -2.76 -2.29 -3.54
C LEU A 68 -4.28 -2.52 -3.48
N THR A 69 -4.81 -2.73 -2.27
CA THR A 69 -6.22 -3.07 -2.06
C THR A 69 -7.15 -1.87 -2.25
N TYR A 70 -6.91 -0.76 -1.56
CA TYR A 70 -7.84 0.36 -1.52
C TYR A 70 -7.49 1.47 -2.52
N ALA A 71 -6.20 1.68 -2.79
CA ALA A 71 -5.78 2.75 -3.69
C ALA A 71 -5.89 2.40 -5.16
N ILE A 72 -5.70 1.12 -5.46
CA ILE A 72 -5.62 0.64 -6.84
C ILE A 72 -6.87 -0.17 -7.14
N ARG A 73 -7.02 -1.31 -6.46
CA ARG A 73 -8.10 -2.26 -6.77
C ARG A 73 -9.49 -1.67 -6.53
N ASP A 74 -9.71 -1.06 -5.36
CA ASP A 74 -11.01 -0.49 -5.04
C ASP A 74 -11.33 0.74 -5.91
N GLN A 75 -10.33 1.58 -6.25
CA GLN A 75 -10.55 2.67 -7.20
C GLN A 75 -10.93 2.16 -8.60
N LEU A 76 -10.33 1.05 -9.05
CA LEU A 76 -10.69 0.42 -10.32
C LEU A 76 -12.12 -0.15 -10.32
N LYS A 77 -12.59 -0.69 -9.20
CA LYS A 77 -13.91 -1.35 -9.08
C LYS A 77 -15.04 -0.40 -8.72
N ASN A 78 -14.78 0.46 -7.75
CA ASN A 78 -15.77 1.26 -7.02
C ASN A 78 -15.41 2.77 -7.02
N GLY A 79 -14.47 3.19 -7.86
CA GLY A 79 -14.10 4.59 -7.98
C GLY A 79 -15.27 5.50 -8.39
N PRO A 80 -15.19 6.81 -8.13
CA PRO A 80 -16.27 7.75 -8.45
C PRO A 80 -16.57 7.79 -9.96
N GLU A 81 -17.85 7.75 -10.33
CA GLU A 81 -18.26 7.69 -11.74
C GLU A 81 -17.71 8.87 -12.57
N CYS A 82 -17.64 10.07 -11.97
CA CYS A 82 -17.08 11.26 -12.61
C CYS A 82 -15.58 11.13 -12.97
N PHE A 83 -14.84 10.25 -12.30
CA PHE A 83 -13.42 9.99 -12.54
C PHE A 83 -13.16 8.62 -13.18
N ARG A 84 -14.19 7.82 -13.46
CA ARG A 84 -14.03 6.44 -13.95
C ARG A 84 -13.10 6.32 -15.15
N LYS A 85 -13.28 7.16 -16.18
CA LYS A 85 -12.42 7.17 -17.37
C LYS A 85 -10.96 7.52 -17.05
N VAL A 86 -10.76 8.50 -16.16
CA VAL A 86 -9.42 8.94 -15.74
C VAL A 86 -8.71 7.84 -14.96
N ILE A 87 -9.42 7.21 -14.00
CA ILE A 87 -8.92 6.11 -13.18
C ILE A 87 -8.53 4.93 -14.06
N GLN A 88 -9.42 4.48 -14.96
CA GLN A 88 -9.15 3.37 -15.87
C GLN A 88 -7.95 3.67 -16.77
N ARG A 89 -7.87 4.86 -17.39
CA ARG A 89 -6.75 5.25 -18.24
C ARG A 89 -5.43 5.33 -17.47
N HIS A 90 -5.43 5.92 -16.28
CA HIS A 90 -4.25 6.05 -15.43
C HIS A 90 -3.68 4.68 -15.08
N PHE A 91 -4.51 3.80 -14.53
CA PHE A 91 -4.05 2.47 -14.11
C PHE A 91 -3.74 1.57 -15.29
N TRP A 92 -4.42 1.70 -16.43
CA TRP A 92 -4.04 0.97 -17.64
C TRP A 92 -2.64 1.37 -18.10
N LEU A 93 -2.32 2.66 -18.19
CA LEU A 93 -0.99 3.15 -18.59
C LEU A 93 0.12 2.68 -17.63
N LYS A 94 -0.18 2.59 -16.34
CA LYS A 94 0.79 2.21 -15.30
C LYS A 94 0.81 0.73 -14.94
N ARG A 95 -0.08 -0.09 -15.52
CA ARG A 95 -0.33 -1.48 -15.09
C ARG A 95 0.94 -2.31 -14.94
N TYR A 96 1.88 -2.23 -15.89
CA TYR A 96 3.12 -3.02 -15.84
C TYR A 96 4.00 -2.65 -14.65
N MET A 97 4.15 -1.35 -14.37
CA MET A 97 4.91 -0.89 -13.20
C MET A 97 4.23 -1.30 -11.89
N ILE A 98 2.90 -1.28 -11.84
CA ILE A 98 2.14 -1.69 -10.66
C ILE A 98 2.26 -3.20 -10.45
N ILE A 99 2.15 -4.01 -11.51
CA ILE A 99 2.32 -5.46 -11.46
C ILE A 99 3.74 -5.81 -10.97
N GLU A 100 4.77 -5.17 -11.49
CA GLU A 100 6.16 -5.38 -11.04
C GLU A 100 6.29 -5.06 -9.54
N GLN A 101 5.76 -3.92 -9.11
CA GLN A 101 5.80 -3.52 -7.70
C GLN A 101 5.00 -4.46 -6.80
N ALA A 102 3.87 -4.99 -7.26
CA ALA A 102 3.06 -5.96 -6.55
C ALA A 102 3.78 -7.31 -6.39
N HIS A 103 4.46 -7.80 -7.44
CA HIS A 103 5.31 -8.99 -7.34
C HIS A 103 6.45 -8.81 -6.33
N LYS A 104 7.10 -7.64 -6.33
CA LYS A 104 8.15 -7.32 -5.37
C LYS A 104 7.64 -7.38 -3.94
N TRP A 105 6.53 -6.71 -3.65
CA TRP A 105 5.92 -6.72 -2.31
C TRP A 105 5.44 -8.10 -1.88
N LEU A 106 4.92 -8.90 -2.81
CA LEU A 106 4.56 -10.29 -2.53
C LEU A 106 5.79 -11.13 -2.16
N ALA A 107 6.92 -10.94 -2.83
CA ALA A 107 8.15 -11.64 -2.53
C ALA A 107 8.73 -11.24 -1.15
N GLU A 108 8.71 -9.93 -0.84
CA GLU A 108 9.14 -9.40 0.47
C GLU A 108 8.28 -9.97 1.60
N MET A 109 6.94 -9.98 1.43
CA MET A 109 6.00 -10.58 2.39
C MET A 109 6.32 -12.07 2.63
N LYS A 110 6.56 -12.86 1.58
CA LYS A 110 6.91 -14.28 1.70
C LYS A 110 8.23 -14.49 2.45
N GLN A 111 9.22 -13.65 2.21
CA GLN A 111 10.50 -13.71 2.92
C GLN A 111 10.33 -13.41 4.42
N ASP A 112 9.50 -12.43 4.77
CA ASP A 112 9.28 -12.07 6.17
C ASP A 112 8.51 -13.15 6.93
N LEU A 113 7.53 -13.82 6.29
CA LEU A 113 6.88 -15.01 6.84
C LEU A 113 7.87 -16.14 7.10
N ALA A 114 8.75 -16.44 6.13
CA ALA A 114 9.77 -17.48 6.29
C ALA A 114 10.77 -17.16 7.41
N LYS A 115 11.08 -15.88 7.67
CA LYS A 115 11.92 -15.46 8.81
C LYS A 115 11.21 -15.68 10.14
N LEU A 116 9.91 -15.42 10.21
CA LEU A 116 9.10 -15.64 11.42
C LEU A 116 8.98 -17.13 11.77
N GLU A 117 8.78 -17.99 10.78
CA GLU A 117 8.75 -19.45 10.97
C GLU A 117 10.07 -20.00 11.53
N LYS A 118 11.20 -19.44 11.09
CA LYS A 118 12.54 -19.83 11.55
C LYS A 118 12.88 -19.32 12.96
N ASN A 119 12.16 -18.33 13.49
CA ASN A 119 12.43 -17.75 14.81
C ASN A 119 11.14 -17.45 15.60
N PRO A 120 10.49 -18.49 16.17
CA PRO A 120 9.19 -18.35 16.83
C PRO A 120 9.20 -17.48 18.09
N LYS A 121 10.37 -17.17 18.67
CA LYS A 121 10.52 -16.25 19.82
C LYS A 121 10.25 -14.78 19.48
N ARG A 122 10.07 -14.43 18.20
CA ARG A 122 9.73 -13.07 17.74
C ARG A 122 8.22 -12.79 17.67
N LYS A 123 7.38 -13.77 18.07
CA LYS A 123 5.92 -13.73 17.95
C LYS A 123 5.22 -12.90 19.04
N ASP A 124 5.95 -12.40 20.04
CA ASP A 124 5.39 -11.85 21.30
C ASP A 124 4.82 -10.42 21.23
N SER A 125 4.52 -9.86 20.05
CA SER A 125 3.96 -8.49 19.97
C SER A 125 2.44 -8.53 19.70
N PRO A 126 1.56 -8.44 20.72
CA PRO A 126 0.18 -8.93 20.62
C PRO A 126 -0.84 -7.96 19.99
N SER A 127 -0.43 -6.76 19.56
CA SER A 127 -1.38 -5.67 19.26
C SER A 127 -1.71 -5.45 17.79
N PHE A 128 -1.03 -6.11 16.84
CA PHE A 128 -1.25 -5.88 15.40
C PHE A 128 -1.85 -7.07 14.63
N ASP A 129 -1.93 -8.25 15.24
CA ASP A 129 -2.16 -9.49 14.49
C ASP A 129 -3.59 -9.71 13.97
N THR A 130 -4.60 -8.97 14.47
CA THR A 130 -6.01 -9.25 14.12
C THR A 130 -6.37 -8.87 12.67
N LEU A 131 -5.58 -8.03 12.01
CA LEU A 131 -5.83 -7.57 10.62
C LEU A 131 -4.95 -8.28 9.57
N TYR A 132 -4.00 -9.11 10.01
CA TYR A 132 -2.97 -9.69 9.15
C TYR A 132 -3.27 -11.17 8.89
N ASN A 133 -3.91 -11.46 7.74
CA ASN A 133 -4.03 -12.82 7.23
C ASN A 133 -3.15 -12.98 5.97
N PRO A 134 -1.95 -13.58 6.08
CA PRO A 134 -1.00 -13.70 4.97
C PRO A 134 -1.60 -14.37 3.72
N MET A 135 -2.40 -15.41 3.94
CA MET A 135 -3.06 -16.17 2.86
C MET A 135 -4.14 -15.34 2.16
N ALA A 136 -4.79 -14.43 2.87
CA ALA A 136 -5.78 -13.52 2.27
C ALA A 136 -5.08 -12.38 1.52
N GLN A 137 -4.00 -11.85 2.07
CA GLN A 137 -3.20 -10.80 1.42
C GLN A 137 -2.55 -11.31 0.13
N GLU A 138 -1.93 -12.49 0.15
CA GLU A 138 -1.38 -13.13 -1.06
C GLU A 138 -2.44 -13.25 -2.15
N ARG A 139 -3.62 -13.80 -1.80
CA ARG A 139 -4.73 -13.93 -2.74
C ARG A 139 -5.21 -12.59 -3.28
N ALA A 140 -5.30 -11.56 -2.44
CA ALA A 140 -5.73 -10.23 -2.86
C ALA A 140 -4.72 -9.58 -3.84
N ILE A 141 -3.42 -9.72 -3.57
CA ILE A 141 -2.36 -9.22 -4.44
C ILE A 141 -2.37 -9.97 -5.78
N GLN A 142 -2.50 -11.30 -5.76
CA GLN A 142 -2.56 -12.11 -6.98
C GLN A 142 -3.78 -11.76 -7.84
N GLN A 143 -4.95 -11.59 -7.22
CA GLN A 143 -6.15 -11.12 -7.92
C GLN A 143 -5.94 -9.75 -8.58
N LEU A 144 -5.29 -8.81 -7.90
CA LEU A 144 -4.99 -7.51 -8.49
C LEU A 144 -4.04 -7.65 -9.69
N ILE A 145 -3.01 -8.48 -9.60
CA ILE A 145 -2.08 -8.74 -10.71
C ILE A 145 -2.83 -9.29 -11.92
N ASP A 146 -3.73 -10.25 -11.71
CA ASP A 146 -4.54 -10.85 -12.77
C ASP A 146 -5.51 -9.83 -13.39
N GLU A 147 -6.18 -9.02 -12.55
CA GLU A 147 -7.09 -7.95 -12.98
C GLU A 147 -6.35 -6.89 -13.83
N LEU A 148 -5.15 -6.48 -13.41
CA LEU A 148 -4.32 -5.52 -14.14
C LEU A 148 -3.77 -6.09 -15.45
N SER A 149 -3.39 -7.37 -15.46
CA SER A 149 -2.82 -8.05 -16.63
C SER A 149 -3.85 -8.22 -17.75
N ASN A 150 -5.11 -8.47 -17.37
CA ASN A 150 -6.22 -8.64 -18.29
C ASN A 150 -6.98 -7.34 -18.62
N MET A 151 -6.45 -6.19 -18.20
CA MET A 151 -7.11 -4.91 -18.40
C MET A 151 -7.14 -4.52 -19.89
N THR A 152 -8.33 -4.26 -20.42
CA THR A 152 -8.53 -3.83 -21.81
C THR A 152 -8.06 -2.39 -22.02
N CYS A 153 -7.61 -2.04 -23.23
CA CYS A 153 -7.29 -0.65 -23.56
C CYS A 153 -8.55 0.21 -23.38
N PRO A 154 -8.50 1.27 -22.54
CA PRO A 154 -9.49 2.34 -22.57
C PRO A 154 -9.17 3.24 -23.76
N CYS A 155 -9.32 2.70 -24.96
CA CYS A 155 -9.20 3.42 -26.21
C CYS A 155 -10.56 4.09 -26.43
N ASP A 156 -10.58 5.42 -26.52
CA ASP A 156 -11.81 6.19 -26.79
C ASP A 156 -12.35 5.76 -28.18
N HIS A 157 -13.42 4.95 -28.19
CA HIS A 157 -14.24 4.68 -29.38
C HIS A 157 -15.31 5.77 -29.53
#